data_AF-A0A968XR43-F1
#
_entry.id   AF-A0A968XR43-F1
#
_cell.length_a   1.000
_cell.length_b   1.000
_cell.length_c   1.000
_cell.angle_alpha   90.00
_cell.angle_beta   90.00
_cell.angle_gamma   90.00
#
_symmetry.space_group_name_H-M   'P 1'
#
loop_
_entity.id
_entity.type
_entity.pdbx_description
1 polymer ?
#
loop_
_entity_poly.entity_id
_entity_poly.type
_entity_poly.pdbx_seq_one_letter_code
_entity_poly.pdbx_strand_id
1 'polypeptide(L)'
;MFVAPRLVSYFNALYGVTKSNEKENLSIEAQKVLQVLRKEWEMGTSDLRADAKIEDRKTVTKALEDLQKTMKVVPSEVLYVPKFTYIWTLAEGRFPKELAKKISREDAVKELARVFLKMQGLTMRGELAKTLGISRKEAGKANHQLVDEGFADRLETGVYRYAELRSPNLLI
;
A
#
# COMPACT_ATOMS: atom_id res chain seq x y z
N MET A 1 1.22 9.34 -2.00
CA MET A 1 0.20 8.74 -1.11
C MET A 1 0.81 8.54 0.27
N PHE A 2 0.13 8.95 1.34
CA PHE A 2 0.54 8.63 2.71
C PHE A 2 -0.23 7.40 3.18
N VAL A 3 0.45 6.45 3.82
CA VAL A 3 -0.16 5.25 4.39
C VAL A 3 -0.23 5.41 5.90
N ALA A 4 -1.39 5.13 6.50
CA ALA A 4 -1.53 5.15 7.96
C ALA A 4 -0.57 4.11 8.58
N PRO A 5 0.21 4.44 9.63
CA PRO A 5 1.22 3.53 10.19
C PRO A 5 0.68 2.14 10.53
N ARG A 6 -0.53 2.06 11.12
CA ARG A 6 -1.21 0.79 11.42
C ARG A 6 -1.45 -0.14 10.22
N LEU A 7 -1.37 0.37 8.98
CA LEU A 7 -1.54 -0.40 7.74
C LEU A 7 -0.23 -0.85 7.10
N VAL A 8 0.90 -0.28 7.51
CA VAL A 8 2.20 -0.47 6.84
C VAL A 8 2.59 -1.94 6.79
N SER A 9 2.43 -2.69 7.89
CA SER A 9 2.77 -4.12 7.95
C SER A 9 1.92 -4.96 7.00
N TYR A 10 0.64 -4.60 6.80
CA TYR A 10 -0.27 -5.34 5.91
C TYR A 10 0.06 -5.06 4.44
N PHE A 11 0.29 -3.79 4.07
CA PHE A 11 0.75 -3.46 2.72
C PHE A 11 2.12 -4.08 2.40
N ASN A 12 3.05 -4.08 3.37
CA ASN A 12 4.34 -4.72 3.21
C ASN A 12 4.23 -6.24 3.03
N ALA A 13 3.29 -6.91 3.71
CA ALA A 13 3.05 -8.34 3.49
C ALA A 13 2.48 -8.66 2.09
N LEU A 14 1.80 -7.70 1.44
CA LEU A 14 1.26 -7.89 0.09
C LEU A 14 2.26 -7.55 -1.01
N TYR A 15 3.01 -6.46 -0.86
CA TYR A 15 3.82 -5.87 -1.94
C TYR A 15 5.28 -5.62 -1.56
N GLY A 16 5.64 -5.80 -0.30
CA GLY A 16 6.99 -5.55 0.19
C GLY A 16 8.01 -6.45 -0.48
N VAL A 17 9.17 -5.89 -0.79
CA VAL A 17 10.30 -6.61 -1.39
C VAL A 17 11.40 -6.73 -0.34
N THR A 18 11.98 -7.91 -0.13
CA THR A 18 13.15 -8.07 0.75
C THR A 18 14.41 -7.53 0.08
N LYS A 19 15.44 -7.17 0.86
CA LYS A 19 16.70 -6.66 0.31
C LYS A 19 17.36 -7.63 -0.70
N SER A 20 17.27 -8.93 -0.44
CA SER A 20 17.79 -9.98 -1.33
C SER A 20 17.10 -10.00 -2.70
N ASN A 21 15.83 -9.61 -2.74
CA ASN A 21 14.98 -9.74 -3.92
C ASN A 21 14.86 -8.41 -4.71
N GLU A 22 15.49 -7.33 -4.22
CA GLU A 22 15.46 -6.01 -4.86
C GLU A 22 15.96 -6.05 -6.31
N LYS A 23 17.04 -6.80 -6.57
CA LYS A 23 17.63 -6.88 -7.92
C LYS A 23 16.68 -7.47 -8.95
N GLU A 24 15.85 -8.42 -8.53
CA GLU A 24 14.91 -9.13 -9.40
C GLU A 24 13.58 -8.40 -9.54
N ASN A 25 13.14 -7.70 -8.48
CA ASN A 25 11.79 -7.15 -8.39
C ASN A 25 11.71 -5.63 -8.61
N LEU A 26 12.84 -4.91 -8.60
CA LEU A 26 12.89 -3.47 -8.84
C LEU A 26 13.54 -3.16 -10.19
N SER A 27 13.01 -2.15 -10.88
CA SER A 27 13.65 -1.57 -12.06
C SER A 27 15.07 -1.06 -11.74
N ILE A 28 15.93 -1.01 -12.74
CA ILE A 28 17.32 -0.54 -12.59
C ILE A 28 17.33 0.89 -12.02
N GLU A 29 16.40 1.72 -12.47
CA GLU A 29 16.22 3.10 -12.05
C GLU A 29 15.74 3.19 -10.59
N ALA A 30 14.80 2.34 -10.18
CA ALA A 30 14.39 2.22 -8.77
C ALA A 30 15.56 1.79 -7.88
N GLN A 31 16.40 0.86 -8.33
CA GLN A 31 17.60 0.45 -7.59
C GLN A 31 18.60 1.60 -7.43
N LYS A 32 18.81 2.43 -8.47
CA LYS A 32 19.67 3.63 -8.41
C LYS A 32 19.14 4.64 -7.40
N VAL A 33 17.84 4.98 -7.45
CA VAL A 33 17.21 5.90 -6.50
C VAL A 33 17.31 5.39 -5.07
N LEU A 34 17.04 4.09 -4.85
CA LEU A 34 17.16 3.47 -3.54
C LEU A 34 18.59 3.49 -3.00
N GLN A 35 19.59 3.35 -3.87
CA GLN A 35 21.01 3.45 -3.49
C GLN A 35 21.37 4.86 -3.01
N VAL A 36 20.84 5.91 -3.66
CA VAL A 36 21.05 7.31 -3.23
C VAL A 36 20.42 7.55 -1.86
N LEU A 37 19.15 7.16 -1.67
CA LEU A 37 18.44 7.35 -0.40
C LEU A 37 19.09 6.59 0.77
N ARG A 38 19.74 5.45 0.52
CA ARG A 38 20.51 4.73 1.54
C ARG A 38 21.77 5.45 2.01
N LYS A 39 22.27 6.43 1.25
CA LYS A 39 23.43 7.24 1.62
C LYS A 39 23.01 8.55 2.25
N GLU A 40 22.06 9.25 1.62
CA GLU A 40 21.69 10.63 1.98
C GLU A 40 20.44 10.71 2.90
N TRP A 41 19.77 9.59 3.16
CA TRP A 41 18.59 9.42 4.02
C TRP A 41 17.29 10.09 3.53
N GLU A 42 17.30 11.38 3.21
CA GLU A 42 16.13 12.13 2.75
C GLU A 42 16.47 13.07 1.59
N MET A 43 15.63 13.12 0.57
CA MET A 43 15.95 13.94 -0.60
C MET A 43 14.72 14.33 -1.43
N GLY A 44 14.79 15.51 -2.05
CA GLY A 44 13.78 16.00 -2.99
C GLY A 44 13.83 15.26 -4.33
N THR A 45 12.71 15.25 -5.05
CA THR A 45 12.57 14.52 -6.32
C THR A 45 13.60 14.96 -7.39
N SER A 46 13.89 16.26 -7.48
CA SER A 46 14.83 16.77 -8.48
C SER A 46 16.27 16.39 -8.17
N ASP A 47 16.65 16.45 -6.90
CA ASP A 47 18.00 16.10 -6.46
C ASP A 47 18.21 14.58 -6.58
N LEU A 48 17.21 13.78 -6.21
CA LEU A 48 17.24 12.33 -6.44
C LEU A 48 17.46 11.97 -7.89
N ARG A 49 16.82 12.69 -8.81
CA ARG A 49 17.01 12.47 -10.24
C ARG A 49 18.46 12.73 -10.66
N ALA A 50 19.03 13.84 -10.21
CA ALA A 50 20.41 14.22 -10.52
C ALA A 50 21.41 13.20 -9.96
N ASP A 51 21.27 12.86 -8.67
CA ASP A 51 22.20 11.97 -7.96
C ASP A 51 22.07 10.51 -8.41
N ALA A 52 20.86 10.06 -8.75
CA ALA A 52 20.63 8.75 -9.36
C ALA A 52 21.05 8.70 -10.84
N LYS A 53 21.51 9.82 -11.41
CA LYS A 53 21.89 9.97 -12.82
C LYS A 53 20.79 9.49 -13.77
N ILE A 54 19.56 9.92 -13.50
CA ILE A 54 18.39 9.66 -14.34
C ILE A 54 18.13 10.90 -15.19
N GLU A 55 18.08 10.72 -16.51
CA GLU A 55 18.03 11.84 -17.45
C GLU A 55 16.74 12.65 -17.31
N ASP A 56 15.59 11.97 -17.29
CA ASP A 56 14.30 12.62 -17.41
C ASP A 56 13.39 12.45 -16.18
N ARG A 57 12.43 13.37 -16.05
CA ARG A 57 11.48 13.41 -14.93
C ARG A 57 10.52 12.22 -14.92
N LYS A 58 10.12 11.72 -16.07
CA LYS A 58 9.14 10.62 -16.17
C LYS A 58 9.75 9.33 -15.61
N THR A 59 11.01 9.09 -15.93
CA THR A 59 11.76 7.92 -15.45
C THR A 59 11.98 7.93 -13.93
N VAL A 60 12.41 9.05 -13.33
CA VAL A 60 12.55 9.13 -11.87
C VAL A 60 11.21 9.02 -11.15
N THR A 61 10.14 9.60 -11.72
CA THR A 61 8.79 9.51 -11.14
C THR A 61 8.32 8.07 -11.12
N LYS A 62 8.53 7.33 -12.22
CA LYS A 62 8.20 5.90 -12.30
C LYS A 62 9.04 5.06 -11.32
N ALA A 63 10.33 5.35 -11.19
CA ALA A 63 11.20 4.69 -10.21
C ALA A 63 10.70 4.88 -8.78
N LEU A 64 10.27 6.10 -8.42
CA LEU A 64 9.68 6.41 -7.12
C LEU A 64 8.33 5.70 -6.92
N GLU A 65 7.48 5.62 -7.95
CA GLU A 65 6.24 4.84 -7.89
C GLU A 65 6.51 3.35 -7.66
N ASP A 66 7.50 2.76 -8.34
CA ASP A 66 7.91 1.36 -8.17
C ASP A 66 8.39 1.11 -6.72
N LEU A 67 9.24 2.01 -6.19
CA LEU A 67 9.72 1.94 -4.81
C LEU A 67 8.61 2.14 -3.78
N GLN A 68 7.66 3.04 -4.04
CA GLN A 68 6.54 3.29 -3.14
C GLN A 68 5.57 2.10 -3.12
N LYS A 69 5.25 1.50 -4.28
CA LYS A 69 4.43 0.29 -4.39
C LYS A 69 5.02 -0.88 -3.62
N THR A 70 6.35 -0.98 -3.60
CA THR A 70 7.09 -2.05 -2.91
C THR A 70 7.45 -1.71 -1.46
N MET A 71 6.86 -0.65 -0.90
CA MET A 71 7.07 -0.19 0.47
C MET A 71 8.54 0.09 0.81
N LYS A 72 9.36 0.49 -0.17
CA LYS A 72 10.78 0.85 0.03
C LYS A 72 10.98 2.30 0.42
N VAL A 73 10.19 3.17 -0.17
CA VAL A 73 10.25 4.61 0.08
C VAL A 73 8.87 5.16 0.34
N VAL A 74 8.82 6.25 1.09
CA VAL A 74 7.59 7.01 1.36
C VAL A 74 7.88 8.50 1.31
N PRO A 75 6.90 9.34 0.95
CA PRO A 75 7.04 10.77 1.16
C PRO A 75 7.08 11.05 2.67
N SER A 76 8.09 11.78 3.15
CA SER A 76 8.14 12.31 4.52
C SER A 76 7.44 13.66 4.60
N GLU A 77 7.71 14.52 3.64
CA GLU A 77 7.20 15.90 3.59
C GLU A 77 6.78 16.33 2.19
N VAL A 78 5.99 17.39 2.13
CA VAL A 78 5.58 18.06 0.89
C VAL A 78 5.98 19.52 0.99
N LEU A 79 6.83 19.97 0.08
CA LEU A 79 7.23 21.37 -0.04
C LEU A 79 6.56 21.98 -1.26
N TYR A 80 5.97 23.16 -1.12
CA TYR A 80 5.28 23.86 -2.22
C TYR A 80 6.10 25.03 -2.80
N VAL A 81 7.10 25.51 -2.05
CA VAL A 81 7.91 26.68 -2.39
C VAL A 81 9.38 26.28 -2.50
N PRO A 82 10.15 26.75 -3.51
CA PRO A 82 9.70 27.59 -4.63
C PRO A 82 8.91 26.82 -5.70
N LYS A 83 8.94 25.49 -5.66
CA LYS A 83 8.16 24.59 -6.53
C LYS A 83 7.71 23.39 -5.72
N PHE A 84 6.61 22.78 -6.13
CA PHE A 84 6.10 21.54 -5.56
C PHE A 84 7.13 20.40 -5.65
N THR A 85 7.47 19.79 -4.52
CA THR A 85 8.23 18.55 -4.43
C THR A 85 7.83 17.74 -3.21
N TYR A 86 7.92 16.42 -3.33
CA TYR A 86 8.01 15.54 -2.17
C TYR A 86 9.46 15.47 -1.69
N ILE A 87 9.62 15.38 -0.36
CA ILE A 87 10.83 14.83 0.25
C ILE A 87 10.59 13.35 0.45
N TRP A 88 11.49 12.54 -0.07
CA TRP A 88 11.41 11.08 -0.01
C TRP A 88 12.37 10.56 1.04
N THR A 89 11.94 9.56 1.79
CA THR A 89 12.74 8.87 2.80
C THR A 89 12.59 7.36 2.67
N LEU A 90 13.50 6.61 3.29
CA LEU A 90 13.38 5.17 3.39
C LEU A 90 12.21 4.78 4.31
N ALA A 91 11.36 3.86 3.85
CA ALA A 91 10.24 3.38 4.65
C ALA A 91 10.70 2.67 5.94
N GLU A 92 11.85 1.99 5.91
CA GLU A 92 12.45 1.34 7.08
C GLU A 92 12.90 2.34 8.16
N GLY A 93 13.33 3.54 7.76
CA GLY A 93 13.63 4.63 8.69
C GLY A 93 12.37 5.25 9.29
N ARG A 94 11.33 5.42 8.47
CA ARG A 94 10.06 6.05 8.89
C ARG A 94 9.15 5.15 9.72
N PHE A 95 9.10 3.86 9.40
CA PHE A 95 8.18 2.88 10.00
C PHE A 95 8.89 1.60 10.51
N PRO A 96 9.94 1.73 11.36
CA PRO A 96 10.75 0.59 11.77
C PRO A 96 9.94 -0.45 12.57
N LYS A 97 9.02 0.02 13.42
CA LYS A 97 8.21 -0.87 14.28
C LYS A 97 7.17 -1.63 13.47
N GLU A 98 6.56 -0.99 12.49
CA GLU A 98 5.54 -1.56 11.63
C GLU A 98 6.16 -2.58 10.68
N LEU A 99 7.29 -2.25 10.04
CA LEU A 99 7.96 -3.14 9.10
C LEU A 99 8.64 -4.34 9.77
N ALA A 100 8.93 -4.26 11.08
CA ALA A 100 9.39 -5.41 11.86
C ALA A 100 8.29 -6.47 12.10
N LYS A 101 7.00 -6.12 11.93
CA LYS A 101 5.90 -7.07 12.15
C LYS A 101 5.83 -8.08 11.02
N LYS A 102 5.90 -9.36 11.36
CA LYS A 102 5.68 -10.47 10.43
C LYS A 102 4.20 -10.75 10.34
N ILE A 103 3.59 -10.45 9.20
CA ILE A 103 2.18 -10.73 8.92
C ILE A 103 2.11 -11.69 7.74
N SER A 104 1.25 -12.70 7.84
CA SER A 104 1.00 -13.59 6.71
C SER A 104 0.28 -12.82 5.60
N ARG A 105 0.50 -13.22 4.34
CA ARG A 105 -0.22 -12.62 3.20
C ARG A 105 -1.74 -12.74 3.38
N GLU A 106 -2.20 -13.86 3.89
CA GLU A 106 -3.62 -14.11 4.14
C GLU A 106 -4.21 -13.14 5.17
N ASP A 107 -3.56 -12.98 6.32
CA ASP A 107 -4.02 -12.05 7.36
C ASP A 107 -4.02 -10.61 6.86
N ALA A 108 -3.03 -10.25 6.04
CA ALA A 108 -2.95 -8.93 5.44
C ALA A 108 -4.06 -8.68 4.42
N VAL A 109 -4.41 -9.64 3.59
CA VAL A 109 -5.58 -9.51 2.69
C VAL A 109 -6.86 -9.38 3.51
N LYS A 110 -7.05 -10.18 4.56
CA LYS A 110 -8.23 -10.11 5.44
C LYS A 110 -8.36 -8.73 6.10
N GLU A 111 -7.28 -8.20 6.67
CA GLU A 111 -7.33 -6.91 7.35
C GLU A 111 -7.52 -5.74 6.36
N LEU A 112 -6.89 -5.80 5.18
CA LEU A 112 -7.14 -4.79 4.15
C LEU A 112 -8.56 -4.87 3.60
N ALA A 113 -9.16 -6.07 3.49
CA ALA A 113 -10.57 -6.25 3.16
C ALA A 113 -11.49 -5.66 4.23
N ARG A 114 -11.16 -5.86 5.51
CA ARG A 114 -11.88 -5.27 6.65
C ARG A 114 -11.90 -3.75 6.56
N VAL A 115 -10.74 -3.15 6.35
CA VAL A 115 -10.56 -1.69 6.25
C VAL A 115 -11.29 -1.15 5.03
N PHE A 116 -11.19 -1.82 3.88
CA PHE A 116 -11.91 -1.46 2.67
C PHE A 116 -13.42 -1.44 2.91
N LEU A 117 -13.96 -2.52 3.47
CA LEU A 117 -15.39 -2.65 3.72
C LEU A 117 -15.89 -1.65 4.76
N LYS A 118 -15.11 -1.38 5.80
CA LYS A 118 -15.44 -0.34 6.80
C LYS A 118 -15.48 1.06 6.19
N MET A 119 -14.62 1.35 5.22
CA MET A 119 -14.58 2.65 4.54
C MET A 119 -15.67 2.81 3.49
N GLN A 120 -15.96 1.75 2.71
CA GLN A 120 -16.91 1.80 1.60
C GLN A 120 -18.34 1.42 2.01
N GLY A 121 -18.51 0.70 3.11
CA GLY A 121 -19.79 0.13 3.56
C GLY A 121 -20.27 -1.09 2.76
N LEU A 122 -19.88 -1.19 1.49
CA LEU A 122 -20.23 -2.25 0.56
C LEU A 122 -19.00 -2.63 -0.28
N THR A 123 -18.94 -3.87 -0.75
CA THR A 123 -18.01 -4.26 -1.82
C THR A 123 -18.76 -5.05 -2.89
N MET A 124 -18.58 -4.63 -4.15
CA MET A 124 -19.16 -5.27 -5.32
C MET A 124 -18.25 -6.39 -5.84
N ARG A 125 -18.83 -7.26 -6.69
CA ARG A 125 -18.12 -8.43 -7.24
C ARG A 125 -16.83 -8.02 -7.95
N GLY A 126 -15.71 -8.46 -7.38
CA GLY A 126 -14.37 -8.23 -7.92
C GLY A 126 -13.77 -6.86 -7.62
N GLU A 127 -14.51 -5.97 -6.95
CA GLU A 127 -14.04 -4.63 -6.61
C GLU A 127 -12.85 -4.66 -5.66
N LEU A 128 -12.95 -5.40 -4.55
CA LEU A 128 -11.83 -5.58 -3.61
C LEU A 128 -10.57 -6.11 -4.32
N ALA A 129 -10.75 -7.13 -5.18
CA ALA A 129 -9.65 -7.74 -5.92
C ALA A 129 -8.97 -6.72 -6.86
N LYS A 130 -9.77 -5.90 -7.55
CA LYS A 130 -9.27 -4.83 -8.42
C LYS A 130 -8.54 -3.74 -7.63
N THR A 131 -9.14 -3.27 -6.53
CA THR A 131 -8.59 -2.18 -5.70
C THR A 131 -7.24 -2.56 -5.09
N LEU A 132 -7.11 -3.79 -4.61
CA LEU A 132 -5.86 -4.29 -4.03
C LEU A 132 -4.96 -4.99 -5.06
N GLY A 133 -5.34 -5.10 -6.34
CA GLY A 133 -4.55 -5.84 -7.32
C GLY A 133 -4.20 -7.28 -6.88
N ILE A 134 -5.13 -7.95 -6.19
CA ILE A 134 -5.01 -9.34 -5.73
C ILE A 134 -5.91 -10.27 -6.54
N SER A 135 -5.74 -11.58 -6.40
CA SER A 135 -6.62 -12.53 -7.08
C SER A 135 -8.04 -12.47 -6.52
N ARG A 136 -9.03 -12.80 -7.38
CA ARG A 136 -10.43 -12.97 -6.94
C ARG A 136 -10.57 -14.06 -5.86
N LYS A 137 -9.70 -15.06 -5.88
CA LYS A 137 -9.68 -16.15 -4.89
C LYS A 137 -9.27 -15.64 -3.52
N GLU A 138 -8.18 -14.86 -3.43
CA GLU A 138 -7.74 -14.23 -2.17
C GLU A 138 -8.81 -13.28 -1.63
N ALA A 139 -9.36 -12.42 -2.48
CA ALA A 139 -10.43 -11.49 -2.09
C ALA A 139 -11.68 -12.23 -1.59
N GLY A 140 -12.10 -13.30 -2.28
CA GLY A 140 -13.22 -14.13 -1.86
C GLY A 140 -12.99 -14.80 -0.52
N LYS A 141 -11.80 -15.39 -0.31
CA LYS A 141 -11.43 -16.03 0.96
C LYS A 141 -11.50 -15.03 2.13
N ALA A 142 -10.91 -13.85 1.97
CA ALA A 142 -10.95 -12.80 2.99
C ALA A 142 -12.38 -12.33 3.29
N ASN A 143 -13.20 -12.07 2.27
CA ASN A 143 -14.58 -11.66 2.50
C ASN A 143 -15.41 -12.76 3.18
N HIS A 144 -15.18 -14.03 2.86
CA HIS A 144 -15.84 -15.14 3.56
C HIS A 144 -15.46 -15.17 5.04
N GLN A 145 -14.17 -15.02 5.36
CA GLN A 145 -13.72 -14.95 6.75
C GLN A 145 -14.34 -13.77 7.51
N LEU A 146 -14.51 -12.60 6.87
CA LEU A 146 -15.20 -11.47 7.50
C LEU A 146 -16.69 -11.74 7.75
N VAL A 147 -17.33 -12.55 6.91
CA VAL A 147 -18.71 -13.02 7.15
C VAL A 147 -18.76 -13.99 8.32
N ASP A 148 -17.84 -14.95 8.37
CA ASP A 148 -17.75 -15.94 9.45
C ASP A 148 -17.49 -15.27 10.81
N GLU A 149 -16.74 -14.17 10.83
CA GLU A 149 -16.49 -13.34 12.03
C GLU A 149 -17.67 -12.41 12.40
N GLY A 150 -18.73 -12.37 11.58
CA GLY A 150 -19.87 -11.45 11.77
C GLY A 150 -19.56 -9.98 11.46
N PHE A 151 -18.40 -9.68 10.87
CA PHE A 151 -18.02 -8.33 10.46
C PHE A 151 -18.71 -7.87 9.18
N ALA A 152 -19.10 -8.82 8.33
CA ALA A 152 -19.76 -8.55 7.05
C ALA A 152 -21.00 -9.43 6.86
N ASP A 153 -21.96 -8.91 6.09
CA ASP A 153 -23.07 -9.67 5.54
C ASP A 153 -22.78 -10.02 4.08
N ARG A 154 -23.00 -11.27 3.68
CA ARG A 154 -23.04 -11.64 2.26
C ARG A 154 -24.45 -11.41 1.74
N LEU A 155 -24.60 -10.46 0.82
CA LEU A 155 -25.88 -10.17 0.18
C LEU A 155 -26.12 -11.08 -1.04
N GLU A 156 -25.06 -11.28 -1.83
CA GLU A 156 -25.07 -12.14 -3.02
C GLU A 156 -23.67 -12.72 -3.26
N THR A 157 -23.51 -13.54 -4.29
CA THR A 157 -22.20 -14.08 -4.67
C THR A 157 -21.24 -12.95 -5.05
N GLY A 158 -20.25 -12.70 -4.20
CA GLY A 158 -19.25 -11.66 -4.42
C GLY A 158 -19.70 -10.25 -3.98
N VAL A 159 -20.84 -10.12 -3.32
CA VAL A 159 -21.35 -8.84 -2.82
C VAL A 159 -21.46 -8.90 -1.30
N TYR A 160 -20.75 -8.01 -0.61
CA TYR A 160 -20.67 -7.99 0.86
C TYR A 160 -20.91 -6.59 1.41
N ARG A 161 -21.56 -6.50 2.56
CA ARG A 161 -21.87 -5.25 3.27
C ARG A 161 -21.25 -5.27 4.66
N TYR A 162 -20.79 -4.11 5.14
CA TYR A 162 -20.39 -3.94 6.53
C TYR A 162 -21.58 -4.19 7.47
N ALA A 163 -21.43 -5.11 8.43
CA ALA A 163 -22.54 -5.56 9.28
C ALA A 163 -23.12 -4.43 10.16
N GLU A 164 -22.34 -3.42 10.52
CA GLU A 164 -22.83 -2.27 11.30
C GLU A 164 -23.77 -1.35 10.52
N LEU A 165 -23.80 -1.45 9.18
CA LEU A 165 -24.76 -0.72 8.34
C LEU A 165 -26.10 -1.44 8.19
N ARG A 166 -26.36 -2.49 8.98
CA ARG A 166 -27.71 -3.00 9.16
C ARG A 166 -28.55 -1.86 9.73
N SER A 167 -29.44 -1.28 8.91
CA SER A 167 -30.43 -0.34 9.43
C SER A 167 -31.14 -1.02 10.61
N PRO A 168 -31.23 -0.38 11.80
CA PRO A 168 -32.25 -0.79 12.73
C PRO A 168 -33.58 -0.60 11.99
N ASN A 169 -34.44 -1.62 12.04
CA ASN A 169 -35.75 -1.61 11.39
C ASN A 169 -36.38 -0.20 11.48
N LEU A 170 -36.65 0.41 10.32
CA LEU A 170 -37.70 1.41 10.22
C LEU A 170 -39.01 0.66 10.50
N LEU A 171 -39.32 0.50 11.79
CA LEU A 171 -40.68 0.29 12.24
C LEU A 171 -41.41 1.61 11.94
N ILE A 172 -42.05 1.65 10.79
CA ILE A 172 -43.19 2.53 10.53
C ILE A 172 -44.44 1.71 10.79
#